data_AF-A0A1H5LI39-F1
#
_entry.id   AF-A0A1H5LI39-F1
#
_cell.length_a   1.000
_cell.length_b   1.000
_cell.length_c   1.000
_cell.angle_alpha   90.00
_cell.angle_beta   90.00
_cell.angle_gamma   90.00
#
_symmetry.space_group_name_H-M   'P 1'
#
loop_
_entity.id
_entity.type
_entity.pdbx_description
1 polymer ?
#
loop_
_entity_poly.entity_id
_entity_poly.type
_entity_poly.pdbx_seq_one_letter_code
_entity_poly.pdbx_strand_id
1 'polypeptide(L)'
;MKLYLSIILLVFLMPYSCSTEVFAPNLLVTGENGYNFVQSQKEWKTLKKRHQDSYRYTVLELSFSGFGSETTVTVIDGKVVSREYEAFQMSEDDGSKEVLNSYFEEGEDIGSHSEGWPAYDMDKMYTECGSDYLMVDPETHTLYFDTTEEGVMTLCGNVPDLCGDDCFEGFSMSEFEWMK
;
A
#
# COMPACT_ATOMS: atom_id res chain seq x y z
N MET A 1 -42.63 -55.09 0.97
CA MET A 1 -41.75 -54.49 -0.06
C MET A 1 -41.94 -52.98 0.01
N LYS A 2 -41.14 -52.26 0.80
CA LYS A 2 -41.18 -50.79 0.91
C LYS A 2 -40.06 -50.23 0.05
N LEU A 3 -40.44 -49.52 -1.02
CA LEU A 3 -39.51 -48.82 -1.91
C LEU A 3 -38.91 -47.64 -1.14
N TYR A 4 -37.59 -47.61 -1.00
CA TYR A 4 -36.86 -46.44 -0.51
C TYR A 4 -36.68 -45.46 -1.66
N LEU A 5 -37.31 -44.28 -1.56
CA LEU A 5 -37.08 -43.17 -2.47
C LEU A 5 -35.91 -42.34 -1.90
N SER A 6 -34.70 -42.66 -2.32
CA SER A 6 -33.50 -41.88 -1.97
C SER A 6 -33.53 -40.57 -2.75
N ILE A 7 -33.82 -39.47 -2.06
CA ILE A 7 -33.69 -38.10 -2.58
C ILE A 7 -32.19 -37.78 -2.62
N ILE A 8 -31.60 -37.79 -3.81
CA ILE A 8 -30.23 -37.32 -4.05
C ILE A 8 -30.30 -35.79 -4.14
N LEU A 9 -29.86 -35.13 -3.07
CA LEU A 9 -29.67 -33.67 -3.03
C LEU A 9 -28.40 -33.34 -3.84
N LEU A 10 -28.58 -32.96 -5.12
CA LEU A 10 -27.52 -32.40 -5.94
C LEU A 10 -27.18 -31.00 -5.40
N VAL A 11 -26.13 -30.93 -4.58
CA VAL A 11 -25.48 -29.68 -4.21
C VAL A 11 -24.79 -29.15 -5.47
N PHE A 12 -25.46 -28.20 -6.14
CA PHE A 12 -24.88 -27.41 -7.22
C PHE A 12 -23.80 -26.52 -6.59
N LEU A 13 -22.54 -26.97 -6.65
CA LEU A 13 -21.39 -26.10 -6.41
C LEU A 13 -21.41 -25.03 -7.49
N MET A 14 -22.02 -23.89 -7.19
CA MET A 14 -21.83 -22.69 -8.01
C MET A 14 -20.33 -22.40 -8.01
N PRO A 15 -19.67 -22.36 -9.18
CA PRO A 15 -18.33 -21.80 -9.22
C PRO A 15 -18.48 -20.35 -8.79
N TYR A 16 -17.98 -20.00 -7.61
CA TYR A 16 -17.71 -18.61 -7.27
C TYR A 16 -16.77 -18.10 -8.36
N SER A 17 -17.32 -17.38 -9.33
CA SER A 17 -16.54 -16.61 -10.27
C SER A 17 -15.78 -15.59 -9.43
N CYS A 18 -14.51 -15.88 -9.17
CA CYS A 18 -13.61 -14.96 -8.49
C CYS A 18 -13.55 -13.69 -9.34
N SER A 19 -14.08 -12.57 -8.82
CA SER A 19 -14.07 -11.26 -9.48
C SER A 19 -12.65 -10.74 -9.74
N THR A 20 -11.64 -11.38 -9.15
CA THR A 20 -10.22 -11.04 -9.26
C THR A 20 -9.67 -11.13 -10.69
N GLU A 21 -10.20 -12.02 -11.53
CA GLU A 21 -9.75 -12.12 -12.94
C GLU A 21 -10.17 -10.91 -13.77
N VAL A 22 -11.24 -10.21 -13.39
CA VAL A 22 -11.76 -9.05 -14.13
C VAL A 22 -10.84 -7.84 -14.00
N PHE A 23 -10.23 -7.66 -12.83
CA PHE A 23 -9.36 -6.50 -12.53
C PHE A 23 -7.86 -6.80 -12.67
N ALA A 24 -7.49 -8.03 -13.04
CA ALA A 24 -6.10 -8.38 -13.33
C ALA A 24 -5.38 -7.43 -14.32
N PRO A 25 -6.04 -6.83 -15.34
CA PRO A 25 -5.41 -5.83 -16.20
C PRO A 25 -4.89 -4.59 -15.46
N ASN A 26 -5.46 -4.23 -14.31
CA ASN A 26 -5.04 -3.08 -13.50
C ASN A 26 -3.62 -3.26 -12.95
N LEU A 27 -3.14 -4.50 -12.82
CA LEU A 27 -1.75 -4.79 -12.45
C LEU A 27 -0.72 -4.38 -13.53
N LEU A 28 -1.20 -3.96 -14.71
CA LEU A 28 -0.38 -3.50 -15.82
C LEU A 28 -0.36 -1.97 -15.96
N VAL A 29 -0.97 -1.22 -15.02
CA VAL A 29 -0.79 0.23 -14.94
C VAL A 29 0.70 0.52 -14.74
N THR A 30 1.25 1.38 -15.59
CA THR A 30 2.68 1.69 -15.64
C THR A 30 2.93 3.06 -15.04
N GLY A 31 3.85 3.14 -14.09
CA GLY A 31 4.31 4.40 -13.50
C GLY A 31 5.23 5.20 -14.41
N GLU A 32 5.67 6.36 -13.96
CA GLU A 32 6.50 7.27 -14.77
C GLU A 32 7.86 6.66 -15.12
N ASN A 33 8.41 5.85 -14.21
CA ASN A 33 9.67 5.13 -14.40
C ASN A 33 9.55 3.88 -15.27
N GLY A 34 8.39 3.64 -15.91
CA GLY A 34 8.22 2.60 -16.92
C GLY A 34 7.99 1.19 -16.38
N TYR A 35 7.87 1.03 -15.06
CA TYR A 35 7.48 -0.22 -14.41
C TYR A 35 5.98 -0.25 -14.17
N ASN A 36 5.34 -1.38 -14.43
CA ASN A 36 4.04 -1.71 -13.84
C ASN A 36 4.21 -2.52 -12.55
N PHE A 37 3.10 -2.76 -11.84
CA PHE A 37 3.09 -3.51 -10.58
C PHE A 37 3.77 -4.88 -10.69
N VAL A 38 3.46 -5.65 -11.74
CA VAL A 38 4.03 -7.01 -11.91
C VAL A 38 5.55 -6.96 -12.09
N GLN A 39 6.04 -5.99 -12.86
CA GLN A 39 7.47 -5.79 -13.07
C GLN A 39 8.14 -5.30 -11.78
N SER A 40 7.56 -4.32 -11.10
CA SER A 40 8.05 -3.80 -9.83
C SER A 40 8.12 -4.89 -8.76
N GLN A 41 7.08 -5.71 -8.60
CA GLN A 41 7.08 -6.82 -7.65
C GLN A 41 8.17 -7.85 -7.95
N LYS A 42 8.51 -8.04 -9.23
CA LYS A 42 9.63 -8.90 -9.63
C LYS A 42 10.98 -8.27 -9.30
N GLU A 43 11.16 -6.98 -9.58
CA GLU A 43 12.40 -6.26 -9.24
C GLU A 43 12.61 -6.18 -7.73
N TRP A 44 11.54 -5.93 -6.96
CA TRP A 44 11.55 -5.98 -5.51
C TRP A 44 12.16 -7.28 -4.99
N LYS A 45 11.74 -8.45 -5.49
CA LYS A 45 12.31 -9.74 -5.06
C LYS A 45 13.80 -9.87 -5.32
N THR A 46 14.32 -9.18 -6.34
CA THR A 46 15.75 -9.14 -6.67
C THR A 46 16.50 -8.16 -5.78
N LEU A 47 16.01 -6.93 -5.67
CA LEU A 47 16.62 -5.85 -4.88
C LEU A 47 16.61 -6.18 -3.39
N LYS A 48 15.49 -6.71 -2.88
CA LYS A 48 15.36 -7.25 -1.53
C LYS A 48 16.51 -8.19 -1.16
N LYS A 49 16.86 -9.13 -2.05
CA LYS A 49 17.97 -10.05 -1.81
C LYS A 49 19.33 -9.36 -1.87
N ARG A 50 19.49 -8.41 -2.78
CA ARG A 50 20.73 -7.63 -2.97
C ARG A 50 21.07 -6.80 -1.73
N HIS A 51 20.06 -6.14 -1.17
CA HIS A 51 20.17 -5.21 -0.04
C HIS A 51 19.85 -5.86 1.31
N GLN A 52 19.87 -7.20 1.37
CA GLN A 52 19.61 -7.97 2.59
C GLN A 52 18.31 -7.55 3.30
N ASP A 53 17.27 -7.24 2.52
CA ASP A 53 15.95 -6.85 3.01
C ASP A 53 16.00 -5.73 4.06
N SER A 54 16.90 -4.78 3.83
CA SER A 54 17.20 -3.68 4.76
C SER A 54 17.04 -2.33 4.07
N TYR A 55 16.06 -1.55 4.50
CA TYR A 55 15.64 -0.29 3.88
C TYR A 55 14.91 0.59 4.90
N ARG A 56 14.78 1.87 4.56
CA ARG A 56 13.94 2.84 5.26
C ARG A 56 13.04 3.51 4.24
N TYR A 57 11.78 3.73 4.59
CA TYR A 57 10.84 4.46 3.73
C TYR A 57 9.99 5.41 4.56
N THR A 58 9.49 6.46 3.91
CA THR A 58 8.61 7.46 4.53
C THR A 58 7.34 7.56 3.72
N VAL A 59 6.19 7.26 4.34
CA VAL A 59 4.87 7.52 3.76
C VAL A 59 4.42 8.91 4.14
N LEU A 60 3.93 9.66 3.16
CA LEU A 60 3.41 11.02 3.30
C LEU A 60 1.91 11.02 3.04
N GLU A 61 1.15 11.54 4.00
CA GLU A 61 -0.28 11.81 3.87
C GLU A 61 -0.51 13.32 3.94
N LEU A 62 -1.28 13.87 3.02
CA LEU A 62 -1.59 15.29 2.93
C LEU A 62 -3.09 15.50 2.75
N SER A 63 -3.65 16.41 3.54
CA SER A 63 -5.01 16.92 3.36
C SER A 63 -4.98 18.21 2.54
N PHE A 64 -6.04 18.45 1.77
CA PHE A 64 -6.24 19.73 1.08
C PHE A 64 -6.22 20.95 2.03
N SER A 65 -6.53 20.74 3.32
CA SER A 65 -6.60 21.78 4.35
C SER A 65 -5.24 22.15 4.96
N GLY A 66 -4.14 21.58 4.45
CA GLY A 66 -2.77 21.89 4.86
C GLY A 66 -2.25 21.06 6.03
N PHE A 67 -3.07 20.19 6.62
CA PHE A 67 -2.60 19.17 7.56
C PHE A 67 -1.95 18.01 6.81
N GLY A 68 -0.92 17.42 7.41
CA GLY A 68 -0.27 16.24 6.88
C GLY A 68 0.36 15.39 7.96
N SER A 69 0.82 14.21 7.56
CA SER A 69 1.67 13.39 8.41
C SER A 69 2.71 12.64 7.61
N GLU A 70 3.84 12.38 8.26
CA GLU A 70 4.90 11.51 7.76
C GLU A 70 5.04 10.33 8.71
N THR A 71 5.17 9.14 8.14
CA THR A 71 5.54 7.95 8.91
C THR A 71 6.75 7.29 8.28
N THR A 72 7.86 7.27 9.00
CA THR A 72 9.11 6.63 8.59
C THR A 72 9.19 5.25 9.22
N VAL A 73 9.37 4.21 8.41
CA VAL A 73 9.54 2.83 8.90
C VAL A 73 10.92 2.33 8.48
N THR A 74 11.67 1.81 9.44
CA THR A 74 12.98 1.18 9.18
C THR A 74 12.84 -0.33 9.29
N VAL A 75 13.29 -1.02 8.24
CA VAL A 75 13.33 -2.48 8.15
C VAL A 75 14.80 -2.92 8.05
N ILE A 76 15.20 -3.86 8.89
CA ILE A 76 16.54 -4.46 8.87
C ILE A 76 16.40 -5.98 8.84
N ASP A 77 17.06 -6.62 7.88
CA ASP A 77 17.04 -8.08 7.67
C ASP A 77 15.61 -8.64 7.63
N GLY A 78 14.69 -7.91 6.98
CA GLY A 78 13.29 -8.28 6.82
C GLY A 78 12.43 -8.14 8.06
N LYS A 79 12.87 -7.36 9.05
CA LYS A 79 12.09 -7.06 10.26
C LYS A 79 11.97 -5.56 10.43
N VAL A 80 10.76 -5.08 10.69
CA VAL A 80 10.55 -3.71 11.14
C VAL A 80 11.24 -3.54 12.49
N VAL A 81 12.15 -2.58 12.59
CA VAL A 81 12.94 -2.30 13.80
C VAL A 81 12.60 -0.96 14.44
N SER A 82 12.07 -0.01 13.67
CA SER A 82 11.54 1.24 14.19
C SER A 82 10.43 1.80 13.31
N ARG A 83 9.59 2.62 13.92
CA ARG A 83 8.60 3.47 13.26
C ARG A 83 8.63 4.85 13.92
N GLU A 84 8.65 5.89 13.10
CA GLU A 84 8.66 7.29 13.53
C GLU A 84 7.47 7.98 12.87
N TYR A 85 6.77 8.81 13.62
CA TYR A 85 5.60 9.52 13.13
C TYR A 85 5.69 11.00 13.46
N GLU A 86 5.30 11.84 12.51
CA GLU A 86 5.16 13.27 12.69
C GLU A 86 3.88 13.77 12.02
N ALA A 87 2.96 14.32 12.81
CA ALA A 87 1.82 15.09 12.32
C ALA A 87 2.23 16.56 12.22
N PHE A 88 1.83 17.22 11.15
CA PHE A 88 2.18 18.61 10.91
C PHE A 88 1.07 19.41 10.26
N GLN A 89 1.21 20.73 10.31
CA GLN A 89 0.44 21.68 9.53
C GLN A 89 1.38 22.57 8.73
N MET A 90 1.07 22.75 7.46
CA MET A 90 1.77 23.69 6.59
C MET A 90 1.17 25.09 6.77
N SER A 91 2.03 26.06 7.04
CA SER A 91 1.69 27.48 7.10
C SER A 91 1.24 27.99 5.74
N GLU A 92 0.07 28.62 5.66
CA GLU A 92 -0.42 29.25 4.43
C GLU A 92 0.43 30.47 4.01
N ASP A 93 1.08 31.13 4.98
CA ASP A 93 1.81 32.38 4.74
C ASP A 93 3.15 32.14 4.05
N ASP A 94 3.91 31.13 4.48
CA ASP A 94 5.29 30.90 4.06
C ASP A 94 5.61 29.44 3.71
N GLY A 95 4.63 28.53 3.81
CA GLY A 95 4.83 27.10 3.56
C GLY A 95 5.71 26.41 4.60
N SER A 96 5.97 27.02 5.75
CA SER A 96 6.71 26.38 6.83
C SER A 96 5.91 25.25 7.48
N LYS A 97 6.62 24.21 7.92
CA LYS A 97 6.05 23.04 8.58
C LYS A 97 6.03 23.27 10.10
N GLU A 98 4.85 23.26 10.71
CA GLU A 98 4.67 23.22 12.17
C GLU A 98 4.35 21.80 12.61
N VAL A 99 5.18 21.23 13.49
CA VAL A 99 4.96 19.90 14.06
C VAL A 99 3.95 19.97 15.19
N LEU A 100 2.86 19.20 15.06
CA LEU A 100 1.75 19.19 16.00
C LEU A 100 1.84 18.02 16.99
N ASN A 101 2.31 16.86 16.52
CA ASN A 101 2.47 15.66 17.31
C ASN A 101 3.56 14.77 16.71
N SER A 102 4.25 14.00 17.54
CA SER A 102 5.20 13.00 17.07
C SER A 102 5.38 11.88 18.07
N TYR A 103 5.78 10.71 17.58
CA TYR A 103 6.20 9.59 18.41
C TYR A 103 7.27 8.76 17.72
N PHE A 104 7.91 7.90 18.51
CA PHE A 104 8.90 6.93 18.06
C PHE A 104 8.59 5.57 18.69
N GLU A 105 8.61 4.51 17.89
CA GLU A 105 8.39 3.13 18.32
C GLU A 105 9.61 2.27 17.98
N GLU A 106 10.04 1.44 18.92
CA GLU A 106 11.08 0.43 18.75
C GLU A 106 10.78 -0.81 19.60
N GLY A 107 11.41 -1.94 19.27
CA GLY A 107 11.28 -3.16 20.08
C GLY A 107 9.83 -3.65 20.21
N GLU A 108 9.34 -3.74 21.45
CA GLU A 108 7.97 -4.22 21.74
C GLU A 108 6.89 -3.16 21.52
N ASP A 109 7.28 -1.89 21.36
CA ASP A 109 6.34 -0.77 21.18
C ASP A 109 5.91 -0.58 19.71
N ILE A 110 6.50 -1.32 18.77
CA ILE A 110 6.20 -1.22 17.34
C ILE A 110 4.72 -1.58 17.09
N GLY A 111 3.98 -0.62 16.52
CA GLY A 111 2.55 -0.71 16.25
C GLY A 111 1.66 -0.46 17.47
N SER A 112 2.18 0.16 18.53
CA SER A 112 1.39 0.52 19.72
C SER A 112 0.51 1.76 19.51
N HIS A 113 0.89 2.64 18.57
CA HIS A 113 0.13 3.82 18.16
C HIS A 113 -0.73 3.55 16.92
N SER A 114 -1.90 4.17 16.88
CA SER A 114 -2.85 4.02 15.78
C SER A 114 -2.66 5.03 14.66
N GLU A 115 -2.05 6.17 14.98
CA GLU A 115 -1.90 7.32 14.10
C GLU A 115 -0.77 7.13 13.08
N GLY A 116 -0.97 7.55 11.84
CA GLY A 116 0.00 7.40 10.75
C GLY A 116 0.02 6.01 10.10
N TRP A 117 0.93 5.84 9.16
CA TRP A 117 1.01 4.63 8.34
C TRP A 117 1.40 3.39 9.16
N PRO A 118 0.67 2.26 9.09
CA PRO A 118 1.00 1.06 9.85
C PRO A 118 2.47 0.63 9.70
N ALA A 119 3.00 -0.05 10.73
CA ALA A 119 4.37 -0.59 10.75
C ALA A 119 4.53 -1.79 9.79
N TYR A 120 4.31 -1.58 8.49
CA TYR A 120 4.35 -2.59 7.45
C TYR A 120 5.76 -2.71 6.85
N ASP A 121 6.08 -3.92 6.40
CA ASP A 121 7.19 -4.10 5.47
C ASP A 121 6.69 -3.95 4.01
N MET A 122 7.62 -3.82 3.08
CA MET A 122 7.29 -3.70 1.66
C MET A 122 6.58 -4.94 1.11
N ASP A 123 6.82 -6.15 1.63
CA ASP A 123 6.11 -7.34 1.18
C ASP A 123 4.59 -7.23 1.45
N LYS A 124 4.23 -6.72 2.63
CA LYS A 124 2.85 -6.43 3.01
C LYS A 124 2.26 -5.34 2.11
N MET A 125 2.99 -4.25 1.86
CA MET A 125 2.54 -3.16 0.98
C MET A 125 2.34 -3.64 -0.47
N TYR A 126 3.24 -4.45 -1.02
CA TYR A 126 3.06 -5.07 -2.34
C TYR A 126 1.85 -6.00 -2.39
N THR A 127 1.57 -6.71 -1.29
CA THR A 127 0.42 -7.61 -1.21
C THR A 127 -0.88 -6.81 -1.26
N GLU A 128 -1.04 -5.81 -0.38
CA GLU A 128 -2.25 -4.98 -0.32
C GLU A 128 -2.46 -4.15 -1.58
N CYS A 129 -1.39 -3.62 -2.17
CA CYS A 129 -1.47 -2.94 -3.46
C CYS A 129 -2.11 -3.83 -4.55
N GLY A 130 -1.64 -5.07 -4.67
CA GLY A 130 -2.11 -5.99 -5.70
C GLY A 130 -3.45 -6.67 -5.39
N SER A 131 -3.88 -6.75 -4.13
CA SER A 131 -5.13 -7.42 -3.75
C SER A 131 -6.27 -6.46 -3.44
N ASP A 132 -5.97 -5.25 -3.01
CA ASP A 132 -6.94 -4.32 -2.46
C ASP A 132 -6.97 -3.04 -3.30
N TYR A 133 -5.85 -2.31 -3.39
CA TYR A 133 -5.84 -0.98 -4.00
C TYR A 133 -5.99 -0.98 -5.53
N LEU A 134 -5.40 -1.95 -6.23
CA LEU A 134 -5.51 -2.06 -7.69
C LEU A 134 -6.65 -2.98 -8.14
N MET A 135 -7.32 -3.67 -7.22
CA MET A 135 -8.42 -4.62 -7.52
C MET A 135 -9.79 -3.96 -7.46
N VAL A 136 -9.89 -2.75 -8.02
CA VAL A 136 -11.10 -1.94 -8.11
C VAL A 136 -11.55 -1.78 -9.56
N ASP A 137 -12.80 -1.34 -9.76
CA ASP A 137 -13.35 -1.12 -11.10
C ASP A 137 -12.78 0.16 -11.74
N PRO A 138 -11.98 0.05 -12.83
CA PRO A 138 -11.35 1.21 -13.46
C PRO A 138 -12.35 2.11 -14.22
N GLU A 139 -13.62 1.73 -14.37
CA GLU A 139 -14.67 2.63 -14.88
C GLU A 139 -15.22 3.59 -13.82
N THR A 140 -14.88 3.35 -12.54
CA THR A 140 -15.37 4.13 -11.40
C THR A 140 -14.25 4.58 -10.46
N HIS A 141 -13.01 4.24 -10.77
CA HIS A 141 -11.84 4.59 -9.97
C HIS A 141 -10.67 4.96 -10.90
N THR A 142 -9.98 6.03 -10.55
CA THR A 142 -8.69 6.38 -11.13
C THR A 142 -7.59 5.64 -10.37
N LEU A 143 -6.76 4.88 -11.08
CA LEU A 143 -5.67 4.10 -10.50
C LEU A 143 -4.35 4.87 -10.51
N TYR A 144 -3.56 4.70 -9.46
CA TYR A 144 -2.25 5.30 -9.30
C TYR A 144 -1.21 4.24 -8.97
N PHE A 145 -0.12 4.24 -9.71
CA PHE A 145 1.02 3.37 -9.46
C PHE A 145 2.30 4.07 -9.91
N ASP A 146 3.33 4.05 -9.08
CA ASP A 146 4.66 4.52 -9.47
C ASP A 146 5.77 3.81 -8.70
N THR A 147 6.99 3.94 -9.22
CA THR A 147 8.18 3.32 -8.66
C THR A 147 9.35 4.28 -8.59
N THR A 148 10.44 3.88 -7.91
CA THR A 148 11.77 4.44 -8.15
C THR A 148 12.30 4.06 -9.54
N GLU A 149 13.42 4.65 -9.96
CA GLU A 149 14.12 4.27 -11.20
C GLU A 149 14.59 2.79 -11.21
N GLU A 150 14.86 2.23 -10.03
CA GLU A 150 15.24 0.82 -9.86
C GLU A 150 14.03 -0.12 -9.85
N GLY A 151 12.81 0.42 -9.85
CA GLY A 151 11.57 -0.35 -9.88
C GLY A 151 10.98 -0.71 -8.52
N VAL A 152 11.38 -0.05 -7.42
CA VAL A 152 10.74 -0.21 -6.11
C VAL A 152 9.46 0.62 -6.06
N MET A 153 8.32 0.03 -5.68
CA MET A 153 7.02 0.70 -5.62
C MET A 153 7.03 1.82 -4.58
N THR A 154 6.65 3.03 -5.00
CA THR A 154 6.60 4.24 -4.16
C THR A 154 5.19 4.82 -4.08
N LEU A 155 4.34 4.56 -5.07
CA LEU A 155 2.94 4.96 -5.09
C LEU A 155 2.11 3.75 -5.47
N CYS A 156 1.07 3.47 -4.69
CA CYS A 156 0.02 2.56 -5.10
C CYS A 156 -1.29 2.94 -4.43
N GLY A 157 -2.34 3.09 -5.25
CA GLY A 157 -3.65 3.45 -4.74
C GLY A 157 -4.67 3.66 -5.82
N ASN A 158 -5.84 4.10 -5.40
CA ASN A 158 -6.90 4.56 -6.29
C ASN A 158 -7.65 5.74 -5.68
N VAL A 159 -8.39 6.46 -6.51
CA VAL A 159 -9.37 7.46 -6.09
C VAL A 159 -10.71 7.11 -6.76
N PRO A 160 -11.80 6.93 -6.01
CA PRO A 160 -13.13 6.80 -6.59
C PRO A 160 -13.50 8.03 -7.41
N ASP A 161 -14.05 7.81 -8.60
CA ASP A 161 -14.53 8.88 -9.46
C ASP A 161 -15.65 9.65 -8.74
N LEU A 162 -15.67 10.98 -8.91
CA LEU A 162 -16.59 11.90 -8.23
C LEU A 162 -16.40 12.00 -6.71
N CYS A 163 -15.30 11.50 -6.17
CA CYS A 163 -14.96 11.76 -4.78
C CYS A 163 -14.57 13.24 -4.57
N GLY A 164 -14.84 13.74 -3.37
CA GLY A 164 -14.50 15.11 -2.96
C GLY A 164 -13.05 15.23 -2.51
N ASP A 165 -12.82 15.86 -1.37
CA ASP A 165 -11.49 16.02 -0.80
C ASP A 165 -11.05 14.76 -0.03
N ASP A 166 -9.74 14.50 0.02
CA ASP A 166 -9.07 13.48 0.85
C ASP A 166 -9.53 12.02 0.62
N CYS A 167 -9.69 11.62 -0.65
CA CYS A 167 -10.27 10.32 -1.05
C CYS A 167 -9.26 9.27 -1.52
N PHE A 168 -7.96 9.54 -1.46
CA PHE A 168 -6.96 8.60 -1.94
C PHE A 168 -6.90 7.37 -1.02
N GLU A 169 -7.12 6.19 -1.59
CA GLU A 169 -6.98 4.91 -0.91
C GLU A 169 -5.69 4.23 -1.36
N GLY A 170 -4.68 4.19 -0.49
CA GLY A 170 -3.37 3.64 -0.81
C GLY A 170 -2.27 4.27 0.03
N PHE A 171 -1.07 4.32 -0.53
CA PHE A 171 0.05 5.05 0.05
C PHE A 171 0.86 5.78 -1.02
N SER A 172 1.52 6.85 -0.60
CA SER A 172 2.52 7.56 -1.38
C SER A 172 3.78 7.75 -0.52
N MET A 173 4.91 7.27 -1.01
CA MET A 173 6.20 7.44 -0.35
C MET A 173 6.84 8.74 -0.80
N SER A 174 7.24 9.58 0.16
CA SER A 174 8.10 10.73 -0.11
C SER A 174 9.57 10.31 -0.22
N GLU A 175 9.97 9.26 0.49
CA GLU A 175 11.37 8.80 0.54
C GLU A 175 11.46 7.27 0.60
N PHE A 176 12.52 6.74 -0.02
CA PHE A 176 12.94 5.34 0.10
C PHE A 176 14.47 5.27 0.00
N GLU A 177 15.10 4.53 0.91
CA GLU A 177 16.55 4.35 0.96
C GLU A 177 16.93 2.91 1.34
N TRP A 178 17.90 2.33 0.64
CA TRP A 178 18.52 1.06 1.03
C TRP A 178 19.50 1.26 2.19
N MET A 179 19.43 0.38 3.19
CA MET A 179 20.28 0.48 4.40
C MET A 179 21.53 -0.41 4.34
N LYS A 180 21.64 -1.32 3.36
CA LYS A 180 22.76 -2.25 3.18
C LYS A 180 23.07 -2.52 1.72
#